data_AF-A0A836QIB1-F1
#
_entry.id   AF-A0A836QIB1-F1
#
_cell.length_a   1.000
_cell.length_b   1.000
_cell.length_c   1.000
_cell.angle_alpha   90.00
_cell.angle_beta   90.00
_cell.angle_gamma   90.00
#
_symmetry.space_group_name_H-M   'P 1'
#
loop_
_entity.id
_entity.type
_entity.pdbx_description
1 polymer ?
#
loop_
_entity_poly.entity_id
_entity_poly.type
_entity_poly.pdbx_seq_one_letter_code
_entity_poly.pdbx_strand_id
1 'polypeptide(L)'
;MTDRPNILLITSDQQHFSTMGCVNPQISTPNLDRLAAQGTRFDRAYCPNPTCTPTRASIITGKYPSQHGAWSLGTKLLESEPTVGDDLRAAGYRTSLIGKAHFQPLAGTEEFGSLESYPILQDLDFWRRFDEPFYGFDTVRLARNHADEAHVGQHYAIWMEDKGYTDWRSAYRPPTGTNTTQKHRWEIPEEFHYNTWIAEQSEKQLECYAEAGEPFFLWSSFFDPHPPYLAPEPWDTMYESGSISVPGLTPGEHERNPPHFAMTQQAKPDFSAWRESGFG
;
A
#
# COMPACT_ATOMS: atom_id res chain seq x y z
N MET A 1 -24.78 3.69 -25.71
CA MET A 1 -24.09 3.85 -24.42
C MET A 1 -23.42 2.54 -24.14
N THR A 2 -22.11 2.53 -23.96
CA THR A 2 -21.34 1.33 -23.67
C THR A 2 -21.69 0.86 -22.26
N ASP A 3 -22.30 -0.33 -22.16
CA ASP A 3 -22.94 -0.90 -20.98
C ASP A 3 -21.95 -1.43 -19.92
N ARG A 4 -20.73 -0.89 -19.89
CA ARG A 4 -19.61 -1.40 -19.10
C ARG A 4 -19.29 -0.44 -17.95
N PRO A 5 -19.32 -0.89 -16.69
CA PRO A 5 -19.01 -0.03 -15.56
C PRO A 5 -17.51 0.27 -15.51
N ASN A 6 -17.16 1.47 -15.05
CA ASN A 6 -15.81 1.81 -14.63
C ASN A 6 -15.54 1.27 -13.22
N ILE A 7 -14.31 0.84 -12.95
CA ILE A 7 -13.93 0.23 -11.68
C ILE A 7 -12.79 1.03 -11.06
N LEU A 8 -13.05 1.60 -9.88
CA LEU A 8 -12.04 2.26 -9.04
C LEU A 8 -11.87 1.44 -7.77
N LEU A 9 -10.70 0.82 -7.60
CA LEU A 9 -10.29 0.14 -6.38
C LEU A 9 -9.44 1.10 -5.55
N ILE A 10 -9.88 1.40 -4.33
CA ILE A 10 -9.13 2.22 -3.37
C ILE A 10 -8.71 1.33 -2.22
N THR A 11 -7.41 1.33 -1.90
CA THR A 11 -6.88 0.62 -0.73
C THR A 11 -5.99 1.53 0.09
N SER A 12 -6.05 1.37 1.40
CA SER A 12 -5.06 1.84 2.38
C SER A 12 -4.20 0.66 2.84
N ASP A 13 -3.00 0.91 3.36
CA ASP A 13 -2.12 -0.13 3.88
C ASP A 13 -2.12 -0.12 5.41
N GLN A 14 -2.36 -1.27 6.02
CA GLN A 14 -2.43 -1.45 7.47
C GLN A 14 -3.54 -0.64 8.18
N GLN A 15 -4.61 -0.25 7.48
CA GLN A 15 -5.77 0.38 8.11
C GLN A 15 -6.55 -0.63 8.95
N HIS A 16 -6.76 -0.30 10.22
CA HIS A 16 -7.58 -1.10 11.11
C HIS A 16 -9.07 -0.81 10.88
N PHE A 17 -9.95 -1.81 10.95
CA PHE A 17 -11.38 -1.64 10.63
C PHE A 17 -12.09 -0.60 11.51
N SER A 18 -11.60 -0.37 12.73
CA SER A 18 -12.16 0.59 13.69
C SER A 18 -11.67 2.03 13.48
N THR A 19 -10.85 2.32 12.46
CA THR A 19 -10.38 3.68 12.13
C THR A 19 -11.23 4.33 11.04
N MET A 20 -12.55 4.14 11.12
CA MET A 20 -13.55 4.77 10.27
C MET A 20 -14.66 5.35 11.16
N GLY A 21 -15.13 6.56 10.87
CA GLY A 21 -16.15 7.27 11.64
C GLY A 21 -17.48 6.51 11.72
N CYS A 22 -17.86 5.82 10.66
CA CYS A 22 -19.05 4.95 10.64
C CYS A 22 -18.94 3.70 11.53
N VAL A 23 -17.75 3.39 12.06
CA VAL A 23 -17.51 2.28 13.01
C VAL A 23 -17.16 2.82 14.39
N ASN A 24 -16.32 3.86 14.46
CA ASN A 24 -15.86 4.49 15.69
C ASN A 24 -16.13 6.00 15.62
N PRO A 25 -17.08 6.53 16.40
CA PRO A 25 -17.46 7.95 16.35
C PRO A 25 -16.37 8.91 16.86
N GLN A 26 -15.29 8.40 17.47
CA GLN A 26 -14.12 9.22 17.85
C GLN A 26 -13.21 9.55 16.65
N ILE A 27 -13.43 8.90 15.50
CA ILE A 27 -12.64 9.07 14.28
C ILE A 27 -13.46 9.85 13.25
N SER A 28 -12.85 10.85 12.61
CA SER A 28 -13.49 11.65 11.58
C SER A 28 -13.02 11.22 10.18
N THR A 29 -13.91 10.58 9.42
CA THR A 29 -13.68 10.17 8.02
C THR A 29 -14.89 10.45 7.12
N PRO A 30 -15.37 11.71 7.03
CA PRO A 30 -16.66 12.03 6.41
C PRO A 30 -16.81 11.53 4.96
N ASN A 31 -15.72 11.52 4.18
CA ASN A 31 -15.74 11.01 2.80
C ASN A 31 -15.90 9.49 2.73
N LEU A 32 -15.22 8.74 3.61
CA LEU A 32 -15.38 7.29 3.69
C LEU A 32 -16.74 6.89 4.27
N ASP A 33 -17.24 7.66 5.24
CA ASP A 33 -18.55 7.46 5.84
C ASP A 33 -19.67 7.69 4.81
N ARG A 34 -19.53 8.72 3.95
CA ARG A 34 -20.42 8.94 2.82
C ARG A 34 -20.37 7.78 1.82
N LEU A 35 -19.17 7.28 1.49
CA LEU A 35 -19.03 6.13 0.58
C LEU A 35 -19.73 4.89 1.16
N ALA A 36 -19.55 4.62 2.45
CA ALA A 36 -20.23 3.52 3.15
C ALA A 36 -21.76 3.70 3.15
N ALA A 37 -22.26 4.91 3.37
CA ALA A 37 -23.69 5.21 3.38
C ALA A 37 -24.36 5.14 1.99
N GLN A 38 -23.59 5.33 0.91
CA GLN A 38 -24.07 5.27 -0.47
C GLN A 38 -23.88 3.89 -1.12
N GLY A 39 -23.21 2.96 -0.43
CA GLY A 39 -22.84 1.66 -0.94
C GLY A 39 -23.21 0.52 0.01
N THR A 40 -22.43 -0.56 -0.08
CA THR A 40 -22.53 -1.71 0.83
C THR A 40 -21.24 -1.83 1.64
N ARG A 41 -21.37 -1.87 2.96
CA ARG A 41 -20.25 -2.08 3.89
C ARG A 41 -20.26 -3.53 4.38
N PHE A 42 -19.13 -4.21 4.28
CA PHE A 42 -18.97 -5.58 4.77
C PHE A 42 -18.35 -5.58 6.17
N ASP A 43 -19.11 -6.04 7.17
CA ASP A 43 -18.64 -6.15 8.57
C ASP A 43 -17.69 -7.33 8.84
N ARG A 44 -17.58 -8.24 7.87
CA ARG A 44 -16.82 -9.49 7.98
C ARG A 44 -16.01 -9.76 6.71
N ALA A 45 -15.10 -8.84 6.40
CA ALA A 45 -14.12 -8.98 5.33
C ALA A 45 -12.74 -9.27 5.95
N TYR A 46 -12.07 -10.32 5.48
CA TYR A 46 -10.79 -10.77 6.02
C TYR A 46 -9.75 -10.84 4.90
N CYS A 47 -8.54 -10.35 5.17
CA CYS A 47 -7.40 -10.63 4.29
C CYS A 47 -6.97 -12.09 4.42
N PRO A 48 -6.45 -12.71 3.34
CA PRO A 48 -5.99 -14.09 3.40
C PRO A 48 -4.65 -14.25 4.15
N ASN A 49 -3.95 -13.14 4.42
CA ASN A 49 -2.69 -13.12 5.15
C ASN A 49 -2.49 -11.75 5.85
N PRO A 50 -1.96 -11.70 7.08
CA PRO A 50 -1.76 -10.45 7.80
C PRO A 50 -0.54 -9.61 7.32
N THR A 51 0.06 -9.92 6.16
CA THR A 51 1.22 -9.19 5.60
C THR A 51 0.95 -8.64 4.19
N CYS A 52 1.68 -7.59 3.80
CA CYS A 52 1.40 -6.80 2.60
C CYS A 52 1.49 -7.59 1.28
N THR A 53 2.65 -8.16 0.94
CA THR A 53 2.87 -8.84 -0.36
C THR A 53 1.87 -9.97 -0.61
N PRO A 54 1.64 -10.92 0.32
CA PRO A 54 0.72 -12.01 0.08
C PRO A 54 -0.71 -11.52 -0.14
N THR A 55 -1.18 -10.57 0.67
CA THR A 55 -2.54 -10.03 0.52
C THR A 55 -2.72 -9.25 -0.77
N ARG A 56 -1.73 -8.44 -1.16
CA ARG A 56 -1.76 -7.68 -2.43
C ARG A 56 -1.73 -8.62 -3.63
N ALA A 57 -0.90 -9.66 -3.60
CA ALA A 57 -0.90 -10.71 -4.61
C ALA A 57 -2.24 -11.46 -4.67
N SER A 58 -2.87 -11.75 -3.53
CA SER A 58 -4.20 -12.37 -3.51
C SER A 58 -5.29 -11.45 -4.09
N ILE A 59 -5.20 -10.12 -3.89
CA ILE A 59 -6.14 -9.15 -4.51
C ILE A 59 -6.10 -9.25 -6.03
N ILE A 60 -4.90 -9.30 -6.64
CA ILE A 60 -4.78 -9.29 -8.10
C ILE A 60 -4.89 -10.67 -8.73
N THR A 61 -4.60 -11.76 -8.01
CA THR A 61 -4.71 -13.12 -8.58
C THR A 61 -6.02 -13.81 -8.26
N GLY A 62 -6.77 -13.33 -7.25
CA GLY A 62 -7.94 -14.03 -6.72
C GLY A 62 -7.61 -15.36 -6.02
N LYS A 63 -6.33 -15.62 -5.72
CA LYS A 63 -5.83 -16.88 -5.15
C LYS A 63 -5.38 -16.71 -3.71
N TYR A 64 -5.34 -17.79 -2.95
CA TYR A 64 -4.68 -17.82 -1.64
C TYR A 64 -3.14 -17.81 -1.78
N PRO A 65 -2.38 -17.33 -0.77
CA PRO A 65 -0.92 -17.35 -0.77
C PRO A 65 -0.28 -18.71 -1.04
N SER A 66 -0.93 -19.79 -0.60
CA SER A 66 -0.51 -21.17 -0.86
C SER A 66 -0.59 -21.58 -2.33
N GLN A 67 -1.30 -20.82 -3.17
CA GLN A 67 -1.51 -21.11 -4.59
C GLN A 67 -0.68 -20.22 -5.51
N HIS A 68 -0.48 -18.94 -5.15
CA HIS A 68 0.29 -17.99 -5.97
C HIS A 68 1.76 -17.84 -5.54
N GLY A 69 2.18 -18.50 -4.45
CA GLY A 69 3.60 -18.60 -4.07
C GLY A 69 4.22 -17.35 -3.42
N ALA A 70 3.48 -16.26 -3.28
CA ALA A 70 3.93 -15.07 -2.56
C ALA A 70 3.44 -15.14 -1.10
N TRP A 71 4.12 -15.91 -0.24
CA TRP A 71 3.64 -16.27 1.10
C TRP A 71 4.10 -15.35 2.24
N SER A 72 5.14 -14.55 2.03
CA SER A 72 5.65 -13.60 3.04
C SER A 72 6.26 -12.34 2.41
N LEU A 73 6.60 -11.36 3.26
CA LEU A 73 7.49 -10.28 2.84
C LEU A 73 8.82 -10.87 2.35
N GLY A 74 9.40 -10.26 1.32
CA GLY A 74 10.63 -10.76 0.68
C GLY A 74 10.40 -11.83 -0.39
N THR A 75 9.18 -12.36 -0.51
CA THR A 75 8.82 -13.22 -1.66
C THR A 75 8.37 -12.39 -2.84
N LYS A 76 8.44 -12.98 -4.03
CA LYS A 76 8.04 -12.38 -5.30
C LYS A 76 6.78 -13.07 -5.80
N LEU A 77 5.77 -12.31 -6.24
CA LEU A 77 4.73 -12.85 -7.10
C LEU A 77 5.33 -13.06 -8.49
N LEU A 78 5.31 -14.27 -9.03
CA LEU A 78 5.85 -14.53 -10.36
C LEU A 78 5.02 -13.82 -11.43
N GLU A 79 5.68 -13.21 -12.41
CA GLU A 79 5.03 -12.48 -13.51
C GLU A 79 4.18 -13.40 -14.40
N SER A 80 4.37 -14.72 -14.31
CA SER A 80 3.55 -15.71 -15.01
C SER A 80 2.18 -15.94 -14.38
N GLU A 81 1.93 -15.44 -13.16
CA GLU A 81 0.63 -15.57 -12.50
C GLU A 81 -0.40 -14.67 -13.19
N PRO A 82 -1.51 -15.23 -13.73
CA PRO A 82 -2.57 -14.42 -14.31
C PRO A 82 -3.20 -13.50 -13.26
N THR A 83 -3.49 -12.26 -13.65
CA THR A 83 -4.10 -11.27 -12.77
C THR A 83 -5.47 -10.81 -13.27
N VAL A 84 -6.26 -10.23 -12.36
CA VAL A 84 -7.52 -9.55 -12.68
C VAL A 84 -7.29 -8.41 -13.68
N GLY A 85 -6.09 -7.83 -13.71
CA GLY A 85 -5.67 -6.86 -14.72
C GLY A 85 -5.64 -7.50 -16.11
N ASP A 86 -5.03 -8.68 -16.25
CA ASP A 86 -5.01 -9.41 -17.53
C ASP A 86 -6.42 -9.76 -18.01
N ASP A 87 -7.28 -10.24 -17.12
CA ASP A 87 -8.67 -10.56 -17.43
C ASP A 87 -9.47 -9.32 -17.88
N LEU A 88 -9.29 -8.19 -17.19
CA LEU A 88 -9.96 -6.93 -17.53
C LEU A 88 -9.44 -6.34 -18.84
N ARG A 89 -8.13 -6.42 -19.11
CA ARG A 89 -7.54 -6.04 -20.40
C ARG A 89 -8.12 -6.86 -21.54
N ALA A 90 -8.22 -8.19 -21.36
CA ALA A 90 -8.86 -9.06 -22.33
C ALA A 90 -10.35 -8.71 -22.56
N ALA A 91 -11.04 -8.20 -21.53
CA ALA A 91 -12.39 -7.68 -21.63
C ALA A 91 -12.48 -6.26 -22.26
N GLY A 92 -11.36 -5.62 -22.58
CA GLY A 92 -11.29 -4.30 -23.22
C GLY A 92 -11.28 -3.13 -22.25
N TYR A 93 -10.88 -3.34 -21.00
CA TYR A 93 -10.63 -2.27 -20.03
C TYR A 93 -9.20 -1.75 -20.16
N ARG A 94 -9.03 -0.44 -19.95
CA ARG A 94 -7.73 0.14 -19.62
C ARG A 94 -7.42 -0.10 -18.15
N THR A 95 -6.18 -0.46 -17.85
CA THR A 95 -5.79 -0.85 -16.48
C THR A 95 -4.65 0.03 -15.97
N SER A 96 -4.81 0.59 -14.77
CA SER A 96 -3.76 1.38 -14.13
C SER A 96 -3.61 1.09 -12.64
N LEU A 97 -2.38 1.15 -12.14
CA LEU A 97 -2.05 1.09 -10.72
C LEU A 97 -1.25 2.33 -10.30
N ILE A 98 -1.74 3.04 -9.28
CA ILE A 98 -1.12 4.26 -8.77
C ILE A 98 -0.92 4.10 -7.26
N GLY A 99 0.33 4.22 -6.82
CA GLY A 99 0.74 4.06 -5.42
C GLY A 99 1.55 2.79 -5.17
N LYS A 100 1.21 2.06 -4.10
CA LYS A 100 1.95 0.88 -3.64
C LYS A 100 1.58 -0.37 -4.44
N ALA A 101 2.57 -1.01 -5.09
CA ALA A 101 2.41 -2.33 -5.69
C ALA A 101 2.79 -3.45 -4.71
N HIS A 102 4.07 -3.54 -4.33
CA HIS A 102 4.60 -4.53 -3.39
C HIS A 102 4.48 -5.98 -3.87
N PHE A 103 4.58 -6.22 -5.18
CA PHE A 103 4.56 -7.56 -5.77
C PHE A 103 5.97 -8.18 -5.84
N GLN A 104 6.99 -7.33 -5.84
CA GLN A 104 8.38 -7.71 -5.94
C GLN A 104 9.16 -7.29 -4.68
N PRO A 105 10.13 -8.10 -4.24
CA PRO A 105 10.92 -7.81 -3.04
C PRO A 105 11.94 -6.69 -3.25
N LEU A 106 12.44 -6.11 -2.16
CA LEU A 106 13.53 -5.11 -2.18
C LEU A 106 14.91 -5.70 -2.52
N ALA A 107 15.00 -7.02 -2.68
CA ALA A 107 16.19 -7.74 -3.11
C ALA A 107 15.81 -8.67 -4.27
N GLY A 108 16.51 -8.58 -5.39
CA GLY A 108 16.38 -9.51 -6.51
C GLY A 108 17.56 -10.47 -6.59
N THR A 109 17.38 -11.56 -7.34
CA THR A 109 18.47 -12.42 -7.82
C THR A 109 18.54 -12.38 -9.35
N GLU A 110 19.53 -13.03 -9.96
CA GLU A 110 19.59 -13.17 -11.42
C GLU A 110 18.37 -13.94 -11.96
N GLU A 111 17.91 -14.96 -11.24
CA GLU A 111 16.73 -15.74 -11.60
C GLU A 111 15.41 -15.01 -11.29
N PHE A 112 15.36 -14.30 -10.16
CA PHE A 112 14.18 -13.58 -9.68
C PHE A 112 14.48 -12.08 -9.54
N GLY A 113 14.55 -11.38 -10.68
CA GLY A 113 14.76 -9.95 -10.73
C GLY A 113 13.65 -9.14 -10.04
N SER A 114 13.93 -7.90 -9.67
CA SER A 114 12.94 -7.00 -9.06
C SER A 114 13.15 -5.55 -9.48
N LEU A 115 12.16 -4.96 -10.13
CA LEU A 115 12.09 -3.52 -10.42
C LEU A 115 11.85 -2.71 -9.13
N GLU A 116 11.24 -3.31 -8.12
CA GLU A 116 11.02 -2.69 -6.80
C GLU A 116 12.27 -2.79 -5.89
N SER A 117 13.44 -3.20 -6.41
CA SER A 117 14.69 -3.37 -5.66
C SER A 117 15.77 -2.35 -6.06
N TYR A 118 16.78 -2.17 -5.22
CA TYR A 118 17.96 -1.38 -5.56
C TYR A 118 18.83 -2.12 -6.59
N PRO A 119 19.47 -1.42 -7.55
CA PRO A 119 19.49 0.04 -7.71
C PRO A 119 18.29 0.62 -8.47
N ILE A 120 17.49 -0.21 -9.16
CA ILE A 120 16.41 0.23 -10.07
C ILE A 120 15.39 1.13 -9.36
N LEU A 121 15.04 0.83 -8.12
CA LEU A 121 14.16 1.65 -7.28
C LEU A 121 14.55 3.15 -7.25
N GLN A 122 15.87 3.43 -7.31
CA GLN A 122 16.45 4.77 -7.26
C GLN A 122 16.85 5.33 -8.64
N ASP A 123 16.74 4.53 -9.70
CA ASP A 123 17.07 4.98 -11.05
C ASP A 123 15.91 5.83 -11.60
N LEU A 124 15.91 7.13 -11.30
CA LEU A 124 14.85 8.03 -11.74
C LEU A 124 14.79 8.17 -13.28
N ASP A 125 15.92 7.99 -13.98
CA ASP A 125 15.94 8.02 -15.43
C ASP A 125 15.25 6.79 -16.03
N PHE A 126 15.42 5.62 -15.42
CA PHE A 126 14.64 4.42 -15.74
C PHE A 126 13.14 4.70 -15.53
N TRP A 127 12.74 5.20 -14.36
CA TRP A 127 11.32 5.43 -14.05
C TRP A 127 10.67 6.56 -14.87
N ARG A 128 11.42 7.56 -15.33
CA ARG A 128 10.92 8.58 -16.29
C ARG A 128 10.55 7.97 -17.63
N ARG A 129 11.22 6.87 -18.02
CA ARG A 129 11.01 6.18 -19.31
C ARG A 129 10.16 4.93 -19.21
N PHE A 130 9.89 4.43 -18.00
CA PHE A 130 9.14 3.19 -17.81
C PHE A 130 7.69 3.35 -18.26
N ASP A 131 7.31 2.61 -19.31
CA ASP A 131 5.98 2.59 -19.93
C ASP A 131 5.49 1.16 -20.24
N GLU A 132 6.14 0.16 -19.63
CA GLU A 132 5.80 -1.25 -19.81
C GLU A 132 4.67 -1.70 -18.86
N PRO A 133 3.86 -2.70 -19.25
CA PRO A 133 2.88 -3.29 -18.35
C PRO A 133 3.52 -3.93 -17.12
N PHE A 134 2.82 -3.88 -15.99
CA PHE A 134 3.30 -4.45 -14.73
C PHE A 134 2.15 -5.21 -14.04
N TYR A 135 2.24 -6.53 -13.92
CA TYR A 135 1.22 -7.41 -13.30
C TYR A 135 -0.22 -7.18 -13.81
N GLY A 136 -0.38 -7.05 -15.13
CA GLY A 136 -1.69 -6.85 -15.77
C GLY A 136 -2.22 -5.42 -15.72
N PHE A 137 -1.40 -4.44 -15.30
CA PHE A 137 -1.69 -3.02 -15.44
C PHE A 137 -0.98 -2.44 -16.67
N ASP A 138 -1.70 -1.77 -17.57
CA ASP A 138 -1.13 -1.10 -18.75
C ASP A 138 -0.22 0.07 -18.35
N THR A 139 -0.59 0.80 -17.30
CA THR A 139 0.18 1.94 -16.80
C THR A 139 0.37 1.83 -15.29
N VAL A 140 1.57 2.16 -14.81
CA VAL A 140 1.82 2.25 -13.36
C VAL A 140 2.49 3.56 -12.96
N ARG A 141 2.12 4.07 -11.78
CA ARG A 141 2.82 5.16 -11.08
C ARG A 141 3.12 4.68 -9.68
N LEU A 142 4.37 4.30 -9.43
CA LEU A 142 4.76 3.54 -8.24
C LEU A 142 5.56 4.36 -7.24
N ALA A 143 5.40 3.98 -5.98
CA ALA A 143 6.29 4.33 -4.87
C ALA A 143 6.46 3.11 -3.95
N ARG A 144 7.46 3.15 -3.07
CA ARG A 144 7.85 2.01 -2.22
C ARG A 144 7.96 2.33 -0.73
N ASN A 145 8.22 3.58 -0.36
CA ASN A 145 8.51 3.97 1.02
C ASN A 145 7.31 3.93 1.96
N HIS A 146 7.62 3.88 3.26
CA HIS A 146 6.69 4.22 4.32
C HIS A 146 7.20 5.44 5.07
N ALA A 147 6.39 6.49 5.11
CA ALA A 147 6.77 7.79 5.66
C ALA A 147 8.20 8.22 5.25
N ASP A 148 9.04 8.55 6.25
CA ASP A 148 10.42 9.03 6.13
C ASP A 148 11.47 7.95 5.77
N GLU A 149 11.04 6.74 5.37
CA GLU A 149 11.95 5.65 5.02
C GLU A 149 12.83 5.93 3.79
N ALA A 150 13.97 5.24 3.73
CA ALA A 150 14.94 5.35 2.65
C ALA A 150 14.47 4.76 1.31
N HIS A 151 13.32 4.10 1.25
CA HIS A 151 12.80 3.49 0.01
C HIS A 151 12.10 4.50 -0.90
N VAL A 152 12.15 5.80 -0.60
CA VAL A 152 11.54 6.86 -1.42
C VAL A 152 12.20 6.87 -2.79
N GLY A 153 11.44 6.90 -3.87
CA GLY A 153 12.01 6.81 -5.21
C GLY A 153 10.92 6.71 -6.27
N GLN A 154 11.27 6.08 -7.39
CA GLN A 154 10.34 5.79 -8.49
C GLN A 154 9.60 7.05 -8.97
N HIS A 155 8.33 6.89 -9.36
CA HIS A 155 7.50 7.96 -9.92
C HIS A 155 7.16 9.05 -8.91
N TYR A 156 7.14 8.73 -7.61
CA TYR A 156 6.84 9.71 -6.57
C TYR A 156 7.99 10.73 -6.39
N ALA A 157 9.24 10.27 -6.39
CA ALA A 157 10.39 11.18 -6.34
C ALA A 157 10.44 12.09 -7.58
N ILE A 158 10.15 11.54 -8.76
CA ILE A 158 10.03 12.31 -10.01
C ILE A 158 8.95 13.40 -9.88
N TRP A 159 7.77 13.06 -9.36
CA TRP A 159 6.69 14.03 -9.18
C TRP A 159 7.06 15.14 -8.19
N MET A 160 7.81 14.85 -7.12
CA MET A 160 8.31 15.88 -6.21
C MET A 160 9.26 16.84 -6.94
N GLU A 161 10.19 16.32 -7.75
CA GLU A 161 11.11 17.14 -8.56
C GLU A 161 10.36 18.01 -9.57
N ASP A 162 9.38 17.42 -10.27
CA ASP A 162 8.59 18.11 -11.28
C ASP A 162 7.70 19.21 -10.67
N LYS A 163 7.25 19.06 -9.41
CA LYS A 163 6.57 20.13 -8.65
C LYS A 163 7.53 21.15 -8.02
N GLY A 164 8.84 20.98 -8.16
CA GLY A 164 9.85 21.91 -7.66
C GLY A 164 10.41 21.61 -6.27
N TYR A 165 10.04 20.48 -5.65
CA TYR A 165 10.63 20.04 -4.38
C TYR A 165 11.89 19.20 -4.65
N THR A 166 12.94 19.85 -5.12
CA THR A 166 14.18 19.21 -5.60
C THR A 166 15.11 18.72 -4.49
N ASP A 167 15.01 19.27 -3.27
CA ASP A 167 15.72 18.79 -2.08
C ASP A 167 14.91 17.75 -1.29
N TRP A 168 14.05 16.97 -1.97
CA TRP A 168 13.17 16.01 -1.31
C TRP A 168 13.91 15.01 -0.40
N ARG A 169 15.19 14.72 -0.67
CA ARG A 169 16.03 13.82 0.13
C ARG A 169 16.19 14.27 1.58
N SER A 170 16.03 15.57 1.88
CA SER A 170 16.09 16.09 3.25
C SER A 170 14.87 15.73 4.10
N ALA A 171 13.80 15.17 3.52
CA ALA A 171 12.64 14.67 4.27
C ALA A 171 12.71 13.17 4.61
N TYR A 172 13.76 12.46 4.18
CA TYR A 172 13.87 11.00 4.29
C TYR A 172 15.18 10.56 4.94
N ARG A 173 15.21 9.32 5.44
CA ARG A 173 16.35 8.73 6.13
C ARG A 173 17.40 8.15 5.17
N PRO A 174 18.67 8.03 5.62
CA PRO A 174 19.70 7.26 4.94
C PRO A 174 19.30 5.80 4.69
N PRO A 175 19.82 5.14 3.62
CA PRO A 175 20.89 5.64 2.75
C PRO A 175 20.46 6.60 1.64
N THR A 176 19.17 6.71 1.33
CA THR A 176 18.69 7.54 0.21
C THR A 176 18.57 9.01 0.58
N GLY A 177 18.02 9.29 1.76
CA GLY A 177 17.87 10.64 2.28
C GLY A 177 18.96 11.04 3.26
N THR A 178 18.84 12.25 3.81
CA THR A 178 19.84 12.87 4.70
C THR A 178 19.31 13.18 6.09
N ASN A 179 18.02 12.93 6.35
CA ASN A 179 17.37 13.22 7.62
C ASN A 179 17.56 12.09 8.65
N THR A 180 17.32 12.42 9.91
CA THR A 180 17.25 11.46 11.01
C THR A 180 15.83 10.90 11.18
N THR A 181 15.65 9.95 12.10
CA THR A 181 14.32 9.36 12.34
C THR A 181 13.38 10.35 13.01
N GLN A 182 12.22 10.53 12.40
CA GLN A 182 11.17 11.42 12.89
C GLN A 182 10.16 10.66 13.78
N LYS A 183 9.35 11.40 14.53
CA LYS A 183 8.31 10.84 15.43
C LYS A 183 7.08 11.73 15.43
N HIS A 184 5.90 11.12 15.31
CA HIS A 184 4.56 11.73 15.31
C HIS A 184 4.29 12.67 14.12
N ARG A 185 5.15 13.65 13.89
CA ARG A 185 5.08 14.57 12.77
C ARG A 185 6.04 14.13 11.67
N TRP A 186 5.58 14.21 10.43
CA TRP A 186 6.43 14.20 9.26
C TRP A 186 6.70 15.63 8.80
N GLU A 187 7.97 15.99 8.66
CA GLU A 187 8.43 17.32 8.23
C GLU A 187 8.11 17.62 6.75
N ILE A 188 7.69 16.62 5.96
CA ILE A 188 7.29 16.85 4.57
C ILE A 188 6.01 17.72 4.53
N PRO A 189 5.95 18.77 3.68
CA PRO A 189 4.70 19.49 3.48
C PRO A 189 3.60 18.60 2.89
N GLU A 190 2.35 18.81 3.29
CA GLU A 190 1.18 18.02 2.83
C GLU A 190 1.10 17.94 1.29
N GLU A 191 1.39 19.04 0.60
CA GLU A 191 1.32 19.13 -0.86
C GLU A 191 2.34 18.22 -1.58
N PHE A 192 3.35 17.73 -0.86
CA PHE A 192 4.36 16.77 -1.34
C PHE A 192 4.19 15.37 -0.73
N HIS A 193 3.19 15.15 0.13
CA HIS A 193 2.94 13.86 0.75
C HIS A 193 2.53 12.79 -0.29
N TYR A 194 2.91 11.52 -0.11
CA TYR A 194 2.61 10.47 -1.09
C TYR A 194 1.10 10.23 -1.28
N ASN A 195 0.26 10.46 -0.27
CA ASN A 195 -1.20 10.31 -0.46
C ASN A 195 -1.74 11.42 -1.35
N THR A 196 -1.20 12.65 -1.24
CA THR A 196 -1.53 13.76 -2.14
C THR A 196 -1.10 13.41 -3.56
N TRP A 197 0.11 12.89 -3.72
CA TRP A 197 0.59 12.39 -5.01
C TRP A 197 -0.32 11.31 -5.61
N ILE A 198 -0.71 10.29 -4.83
CA ILE A 198 -1.59 9.21 -5.31
C ILE A 198 -2.95 9.76 -5.72
N ALA A 199 -3.51 10.69 -4.95
CA ALA A 199 -4.78 11.35 -5.27
C ALA A 199 -4.68 12.12 -6.59
N GLU A 200 -3.70 13.02 -6.73
CA GLU A 200 -3.51 13.82 -7.94
C GLU A 200 -3.22 12.97 -9.18
N GLN A 201 -2.38 11.93 -9.06
CA GLN A 201 -2.12 11.03 -10.19
C GLN A 201 -3.36 10.21 -10.56
N SER A 202 -4.17 9.82 -9.58
CA SER A 202 -5.43 9.12 -9.82
C SER A 202 -6.45 10.02 -10.51
N GLU A 203 -6.60 11.27 -10.06
CA GLU A 203 -7.46 12.27 -10.71
C GLU A 203 -7.04 12.52 -12.16
N LYS A 204 -5.75 12.75 -12.40
CA LYS A 204 -5.21 12.91 -13.76
C LYS A 204 -5.50 11.69 -14.64
N GLN A 205 -5.36 10.48 -14.11
CA GLN A 205 -5.65 9.26 -14.87
C GLN A 205 -7.15 9.10 -15.17
N LEU A 206 -8.02 9.49 -14.24
CA LEU A 206 -9.47 9.50 -14.41
C LEU A 206 -9.90 10.52 -15.47
N GLU A 207 -9.28 11.71 -15.51
CA GLU A 207 -9.50 12.71 -16.56
C GLU A 207 -9.14 12.14 -17.94
N CYS A 208 -7.98 11.49 -18.09
CA CYS A 208 -7.60 10.84 -19.35
C CYS A 208 -8.62 9.78 -19.79
N TYR A 209 -9.15 8.97 -18.87
CA TYR A 209 -10.17 7.98 -19.20
C TYR A 209 -11.51 8.63 -19.60
N ALA A 210 -11.90 9.70 -18.91
CA ALA A 210 -13.11 10.45 -19.24
C ALA A 210 -13.03 11.07 -20.64
N GLU A 211 -11.87 11.61 -21.01
CA GLU A 211 -11.61 12.16 -22.35
C GLU A 211 -11.62 11.08 -23.44
N ALA A 212 -11.03 9.92 -23.17
CA ALA A 212 -10.98 8.80 -24.12
C ALA A 212 -12.32 8.07 -24.27
N GLY A 213 -13.20 8.13 -23.26
CA GLY A 213 -14.48 7.41 -23.25
C GLY A 213 -14.33 5.88 -23.14
N GLU A 214 -13.18 5.40 -22.65
CA GLU A 214 -12.86 3.98 -22.52
C GLU A 214 -13.22 3.46 -21.11
N PRO A 215 -13.73 2.22 -20.96
CA PRO A 215 -13.92 1.62 -19.65
C PRO A 215 -12.57 1.37 -18.98
N PHE A 216 -12.49 1.59 -17.67
CA PHE A 216 -11.24 1.48 -16.93
C PHE A 216 -11.33 0.67 -15.65
N PHE A 217 -10.19 0.12 -15.26
CA PHE A 217 -9.89 -0.37 -13.94
C PHE A 217 -8.67 0.38 -13.38
N LEU A 218 -8.90 1.18 -12.36
CA LEU A 218 -7.86 1.94 -11.68
C LEU A 218 -7.74 1.45 -10.24
N TRP A 219 -6.53 1.06 -9.83
CA TRP A 219 -6.20 0.82 -8.44
C TRP A 219 -5.42 2.01 -7.86
N SER A 220 -6.08 2.80 -7.01
CA SER A 220 -5.46 3.84 -6.18
C SER A 220 -5.04 3.24 -4.83
N SER A 221 -3.76 2.89 -4.70
CA SER A 221 -3.21 2.17 -3.56
C SER A 221 -2.40 3.07 -2.63
N PHE A 222 -3.07 3.63 -1.61
CA PHE A 222 -2.48 4.46 -0.57
C PHE A 222 -1.60 3.69 0.41
N PHE A 223 -0.61 4.37 1.00
CA PHE A 223 0.34 3.80 1.96
C PHE A 223 -0.11 3.94 3.41
N ASP A 224 -0.77 5.05 3.75
CA ASP A 224 -1.20 5.25 5.14
C ASP A 224 -2.36 4.31 5.50
N PRO A 225 -2.48 3.94 6.79
CA PRO A 225 -1.66 4.39 7.93
C PRO A 225 -0.47 3.46 8.28
N HIS A 226 0.20 2.84 7.30
CA HIS A 226 1.34 1.96 7.57
C HIS A 226 2.46 2.67 8.35
N PRO A 227 3.09 2.01 9.35
CA PRO A 227 4.17 2.61 10.12
C PRO A 227 5.40 2.93 9.25
N PRO A 228 6.24 3.92 9.62
CA PRO A 228 6.16 4.77 10.81
C PRO A 228 4.90 5.66 10.85
N TYR A 229 4.30 5.83 12.03
CA TYR A 229 3.09 6.64 12.21
C TYR A 229 3.46 8.13 12.26
N LEU A 230 3.64 8.72 11.08
CA LEU A 230 3.95 10.13 10.88
C LEU A 230 2.87 10.76 10.01
N ALA A 231 2.38 11.93 10.40
CA ALA A 231 1.48 12.73 9.59
C ALA A 231 2.08 14.14 9.40
N PRO A 232 1.83 14.80 8.26
CA PRO A 232 2.21 16.20 8.09
C PRO A 232 1.18 17.13 8.76
N GLU A 233 1.55 18.40 8.96
CA GLU A 233 0.57 19.44 9.27
C GLU A 233 -0.46 19.58 8.13
N PRO A 234 -1.74 19.88 8.44
CA PRO A 234 -2.30 20.10 9.77
C PRO A 234 -2.75 18.82 10.50
N TRP A 235 -2.62 17.65 9.86
CA TRP A 235 -3.20 16.38 10.32
C TRP A 235 -2.56 15.83 11.59
N ASP A 236 -1.27 16.11 11.81
CA ASP A 236 -0.52 15.73 13.00
C ASP A 236 -1.09 16.30 14.32
N THR A 237 -1.86 17.39 14.23
CA THR A 237 -2.51 18.04 15.39
C THR A 237 -4.01 17.75 15.50
N MET A 238 -4.58 16.98 14.58
CA MET A 238 -6.03 16.74 14.50
C MET A 238 -6.60 16.02 15.73
N TYR A 239 -5.79 15.19 16.40
CA TYR A 239 -6.20 14.43 17.58
C TYR A 239 -5.24 14.66 18.75
N GLU A 240 -5.80 15.00 19.91
CA GLU A 240 -5.02 15.11 21.14
C GLU A 240 -4.63 13.73 21.69
N SER A 241 -3.44 13.62 22.29
CA SER A 241 -2.99 12.38 22.91
C SER A 241 -3.97 11.91 23.99
N GLY A 242 -4.38 10.64 23.93
CA GLY A 242 -5.35 10.06 24.86
C GLY A 242 -6.82 10.40 24.59
N SER A 243 -7.13 11.20 23.57
CA SER A 243 -8.52 11.52 23.19
C SER A 243 -9.26 10.35 22.53
N ILE A 244 -8.53 9.40 21.96
CA ILE A 244 -9.06 8.22 21.29
C ILE A 244 -8.93 7.01 22.21
N SER A 245 -10.01 6.23 22.33
CA SER A 245 -9.98 4.96 23.06
C SER A 245 -9.23 3.91 22.26
N VAL A 246 -8.16 3.35 22.81
CA VAL A 246 -7.42 2.24 22.20
C VAL A 246 -8.01 0.91 22.70
N PRO A 247 -8.38 -0.02 21.82
CA PRO A 247 -8.86 -1.34 22.22
C PRO A 247 -7.81 -2.08 23.06
N GLY A 248 -8.26 -2.65 24.19
CA GLY A 248 -7.43 -3.51 25.04
C GLY A 248 -7.70 -4.99 24.81
N LEU A 249 -6.79 -5.83 25.29
CA LEU A 249 -7.00 -7.29 25.32
C LEU A 249 -8.18 -7.65 26.23
N THR A 250 -8.99 -8.60 25.80
CA THR A 250 -10.05 -9.17 26.65
C THR A 250 -9.51 -10.40 27.40
N PRO A 251 -9.72 -10.55 28.73
CA PRO A 251 -9.35 -11.76 29.45
C PRO A 251 -9.90 -13.01 28.77
N GLY A 252 -9.03 -13.98 28.49
CA GLY A 252 -9.40 -15.24 27.84
C GLY A 252 -9.54 -15.20 26.31
N GLU A 253 -9.29 -14.06 25.65
CA GLU A 253 -9.48 -13.87 24.20
C GLU A 253 -8.76 -14.93 23.34
N HIS A 254 -7.58 -15.37 23.76
CA HIS A 254 -6.75 -16.34 23.04
C HIS A 254 -6.87 -17.79 23.53
N GLU A 255 -7.76 -18.11 24.48
CA GLU A 255 -7.89 -19.47 25.02
C GLU A 255 -8.30 -20.51 23.97
N ARG A 256 -8.95 -20.06 22.88
CA ARG A 256 -9.38 -20.92 21.76
C ARG A 256 -8.43 -20.89 20.57
N ASN A 257 -7.41 -20.05 20.61
CA ASN A 257 -6.42 -19.93 19.54
C ASN A 257 -5.27 -20.94 19.77
N PRO A 258 -4.50 -21.27 18.72
CA PRO A 258 -3.22 -21.95 18.90
C PRO A 258 -2.32 -21.22 19.91
N PRO A 259 -1.49 -21.94 20.70
CA PRO A 259 -0.76 -21.35 21.82
C PRO A 259 0.10 -20.13 21.48
N HIS A 260 0.68 -20.08 20.28
CA HIS A 260 1.53 -18.96 19.85
C HIS A 260 0.80 -17.61 19.82
N PHE A 261 -0.53 -17.58 19.62
CA PHE A 261 -1.31 -16.32 19.69
C PHE A 261 -1.35 -15.75 21.10
N ALA A 262 -1.50 -16.59 22.12
CA ALA A 262 -1.40 -16.12 23.51
C ALA A 262 0.02 -15.68 23.85
N MET A 263 1.03 -16.31 23.24
CA MET A 263 2.44 -15.97 23.44
C MET A 263 2.79 -14.60 22.87
N THR A 264 2.18 -14.13 21.77
CA THR A 264 2.45 -12.78 21.24
C THR A 264 2.07 -11.67 22.22
N GLN A 265 1.26 -11.96 23.25
CA GLN A 265 0.88 -10.99 24.29
C GLN A 265 1.89 -10.93 25.45
N GLN A 266 2.89 -11.81 25.47
CA GLN A 266 3.92 -11.81 26.51
C GLN A 266 4.98 -10.76 26.20
N ALA A 267 5.60 -10.18 27.22
CA ALA A 267 6.67 -9.20 27.02
C ALA A 267 7.94 -9.81 26.37
N LYS A 268 8.19 -11.10 26.61
CA LYS A 268 9.35 -11.85 26.11
C LYS A 268 8.99 -13.32 25.83
N PRO A 269 8.16 -13.59 24.81
CA PRO A 269 7.79 -14.97 24.48
C PRO A 269 8.99 -15.75 23.95
N ASP A 270 9.05 -17.04 24.31
CA ASP A 270 10.02 -17.96 23.71
C ASP A 270 9.40 -18.68 22.51
N PHE A 271 9.72 -18.22 21.31
CA PHE A 271 9.32 -18.88 20.07
C PHE A 271 10.32 -19.92 19.55
N SER A 272 11.25 -20.41 20.38
CA SER A 272 12.29 -21.38 19.98
C SER A 272 11.73 -22.62 19.27
N ALA A 273 10.56 -23.12 19.70
CA ALA A 273 9.88 -24.26 19.10
C ALA A 273 9.39 -24.04 17.66
N TRP A 274 9.25 -22.78 17.20
CA TRP A 274 8.82 -22.40 15.85
C TRP A 274 9.94 -21.84 14.99
N ARG A 275 11.18 -21.81 15.48
CA ARG A 275 12.31 -21.44 14.62
C ARG A 275 12.49 -22.50 13.55
N GLU A 276 12.46 -22.08 12.29
CA GLU A 276 12.78 -22.95 11.18
C GLU A 276 14.22 -23.47 11.30
N SER A 277 14.44 -24.70 10.85
CA SER A 277 15.72 -25.42 10.92
C SER A 277 16.79 -24.88 9.96
N GLY A 278 16.49 -23.80 9.22
CA GLY A 278 17.39 -23.20 8.22
C GLY A 278 17.41 -23.92 6.87
N PHE A 279 16.42 -24.78 6.59
CA PHE A 279 16.28 -25.50 5.32
C PHE A 279 15.10 -25.01 4.45
N GLY A 280 14.67 -23.77 4.66
CA GLY A 280 13.70 -23.08 3.79
C GLY A 280 14.37 -22.49 2.56
#